data_AF-A0A3C0GL34-F1
#
_entry.id   AF-A0A3C0GL34-F1
#
_cell.length_a   1.000
_cell.length_b   1.000
_cell.length_c   1.000
_cell.angle_alpha   90.00
_cell.angle_beta   90.00
_cell.angle_gamma   90.00
#
_symmetry.space_group_name_H-M   'P 1'
#
loop_
_entity.id
_entity.type
_entity.pdbx_description
1 polymer ?
#
loop_
_entity_poly.entity_id
_entity_poly.type
_entity_poly.pdbx_seq_one_letter_code
_entity_poly.pdbx_strand_id
1 'polypeptide(L)'
;QKVYKFCTEMTKRGHTVLHYGHPDSDVSCTKHFDVVSRETYNKVYGKQSWKEFHDQNVDNKVHEEFNKNASELIRKNKQSENDLVLAFWGFGHAACCNKL
;
A
#
# COMPACT_ATOMS: atom_id res chain seq x y z
N GLN A 1 -11.35 3.12 -3.15
CA GLN A 1 -12.43 3.52 -2.21
C GLN A 1 -12.34 2.88 -0.82
N LYS A 2 -12.04 1.59 -0.67
CA LYS A 2 -12.05 0.90 0.64
C LYS A 2 -10.96 1.40 1.61
N VAL A 3 -9.73 1.59 1.15
CA VAL A 3 -8.60 2.02 1.99
C VAL A 3 -8.80 3.44 2.56
N TYR A 4 -9.22 4.41 1.75
CA TYR A 4 -9.44 5.80 2.18
C TYR A 4 -10.43 5.91 3.34
N LYS A 5 -11.59 5.24 3.22
CA LYS A 5 -12.61 5.22 4.28
C LYS A 5 -12.10 4.50 5.52
N PHE A 6 -11.39 3.38 5.35
CA PHE A 6 -10.83 2.64 6.47
C PHE A 6 -9.83 3.48 7.27
N CYS A 7 -8.85 4.09 6.60
CA CYS A 7 -7.85 4.95 7.25
C CYS A 7 -8.53 6.09 8.02
N THR A 8 -9.49 6.78 7.37
CA THR A 8 -10.27 7.85 7.99
C THR A 8 -10.99 7.40 9.26
N GLU A 9 -11.76 6.31 9.19
CA GLU A 9 -12.57 5.88 10.34
C GLU A 9 -11.72 5.29 11.47
N MET A 10 -10.62 4.61 11.16
CA MET A 10 -9.73 4.07 12.19
C MET A 10 -8.94 5.17 12.90
N THR A 11 -8.47 6.18 12.17
CA THR A 11 -7.84 7.36 12.79
C THR A 11 -8.84 8.11 13.68
N LYS A 12 -10.09 8.31 13.25
CA LYS A 12 -11.15 8.94 14.08
C LYS A 12 -11.44 8.18 15.37
N ARG A 13 -11.29 6.85 15.36
CA ARG A 13 -11.47 5.99 16.54
C ARG A 13 -10.24 5.94 17.46
N GLY A 14 -9.17 6.70 17.14
CA GLY A 14 -7.97 6.81 17.96
C GLY A 14 -6.92 5.74 17.70
N HIS A 15 -7.03 4.96 16.61
CA HIS A 15 -5.98 4.01 16.25
C HIS A 15 -4.79 4.71 15.58
N THR A 16 -3.59 4.17 15.84
CA THR A 16 -2.41 4.47 15.03
C THR A 16 -2.58 3.83 13.65
N VAL A 17 -2.60 4.66 12.61
CA VAL A 17 -2.75 4.20 11.22
C VAL A 17 -1.47 4.50 10.45
N LEU A 18 -0.74 3.45 10.09
CA LEU A 18 0.41 3.54 9.19
C LEU A 18 -0.05 3.14 7.78
N HIS A 19 0.06 4.07 6.84
CA HIS A 19 -0.32 3.82 5.45
C HIS A 19 0.92 3.64 4.57
N TYR A 20 0.93 2.55 3.79
CA TYR A 20 2.01 2.22 2.86
C TYR A 20 1.43 2.27 1.45
N GLY A 21 1.83 3.26 0.65
CA GLY A 21 1.21 3.48 -0.65
C GLY A 21 2.05 4.26 -1.64
N HIS A 22 1.36 4.76 -2.66
CA HIS A 22 1.93 5.63 -3.67
C HIS A 22 2.13 7.05 -3.10
N PRO A 23 3.19 7.79 -3.48
CA PRO A 23 3.50 9.14 -2.98
C PRO A 23 2.38 10.17 -3.12
N ASP A 24 1.52 10.00 -4.12
CA ASP A 24 0.37 10.88 -4.36
C ASP A 24 -0.89 10.46 -3.60
N SER A 25 -0.81 9.46 -2.71
CA SER A 25 -1.95 9.07 -1.89
C SER A 25 -2.19 10.09 -0.78
N ASP A 26 -3.34 10.75 -0.82
CA ASP A 26 -3.81 11.59 0.27
C ASP A 26 -4.87 10.84 1.09
N VAL A 27 -4.47 10.36 2.28
CA VAL A 27 -5.32 9.61 3.20
C VAL A 27 -5.09 10.07 4.63
N SER A 28 -6.16 10.17 5.41
CA SER A 28 -6.06 10.44 6.85
C SER A 28 -5.38 9.26 7.55
N CYS A 29 -4.18 9.48 8.06
CA CYS A 29 -3.38 8.47 8.76
C CYS A 29 -2.40 9.14 9.73
N THR A 30 -1.79 8.34 10.61
CA THR A 30 -0.73 8.83 11.51
C THR A 30 0.57 9.08 10.76
N LYS A 31 0.91 8.19 9.82
CA LYS A 31 2.11 8.34 8.99
C LYS A 31 1.92 7.64 7.65
N HIS A 32 2.27 8.35 6.58
CA HIS A 32 2.34 7.82 5.23
C HIS A 32 3.78 7.37 4.91
N PHE A 33 3.91 6.26 4.19
CA PHE A 33 5.15 5.76 3.65
C PHE A 33 5.02 5.50 2.16
N ASP A 34 5.91 6.13 1.40
CA ASP A 34 6.06 5.90 -0.02
C ASP A 34 6.74 4.53 -0.22
N VAL A 35 6.03 3.58 -0.81
CA VAL A 35 6.56 2.22 -1.06
C VAL A 35 6.77 1.93 -2.54
N VAL A 36 6.38 2.85 -3.42
CA VAL A 36 6.62 2.79 -4.86
C VAL A 36 6.94 4.19 -5.37
N SER A 37 7.90 4.31 -6.28
CA SER A 37 8.21 5.60 -6.91
C SER A 37 7.18 6.00 -7.98
N ARG A 38 6.99 7.32 -8.16
CA ARG A 38 6.19 7.87 -9.28
C ARG A 38 6.72 7.40 -10.63
N GLU A 39 8.05 7.26 -10.76
CA GLU A 39 8.69 6.81 -11.99
C GLU A 39 8.29 5.38 -12.35
N THR A 40 8.44 4.42 -11.42
CA THR A 40 8.05 3.02 -11.65
C THR A 40 6.55 2.92 -11.89
N TYR A 41 5.74 3.65 -11.12
CA TYR A 41 4.29 3.67 -11.31
C TYR A 41 3.91 4.14 -12.72
N ASN A 42 4.45 5.28 -13.17
CA ASN A 42 4.14 5.85 -14.47
C ASN A 42 4.67 5.00 -15.63
N LYS A 43 5.80 4.30 -15.47
CA LYS A 43 6.32 3.38 -16.50
C LYS A 43 5.38 2.20 -16.76
N VAL A 44 4.75 1.66 -15.72
CA VAL A 44 3.85 0.50 -15.83
C VAL A 44 2.42 0.94 -16.13
N TYR A 45 1.91 1.96 -15.44
CA TYR A 45 0.49 2.34 -15.45
C TYR A 45 0.20 3.71 -16.08
N GLY A 46 1.20 4.57 -16.27
CA GLY A 46 1.02 5.97 -16.67
C GLY A 46 0.47 6.19 -18.08
N LYS A 47 0.31 5.13 -18.88
CA LYS A 47 -0.27 5.18 -20.23
C LYS A 47 -1.77 4.90 -20.26
N GLN A 48 -2.36 4.45 -19.16
CA GLN A 48 -3.78 4.06 -19.09
C GLN A 48 -4.51 5.01 -18.16
N SER A 49 -5.68 5.50 -18.57
CA SER A 49 -6.54 6.21 -17.63
C SER A 49 -7.02 5.22 -16.55
N TRP A 50 -7.31 5.72 -15.34
CA TRP A 50 -7.87 4.88 -14.27
C TRP A 50 -9.20 4.20 -14.68
N LYS A 51 -9.88 4.71 -15.73
CA LYS A 51 -11.09 4.13 -16.32
C LYS A 51 -10.80 2.93 -17.23
N GLU A 52 -9.60 2.85 -17.79
CA GLU A 52 -9.12 1.78 -18.69
C GLU A 52 -8.27 0.73 -17.94
N PHE A 53 -8.15 0.88 -16.61
CA PHE A 53 -7.37 -0.01 -15.76
C PHE A 53 -8.07 -1.38 -15.64
N HIS A 54 -7.85 -2.22 -16.64
CA HIS A 54 -8.43 -3.57 -16.74
C HIS A 54 -7.42 -4.68 -16.45
N ASP A 55 -6.13 -4.36 -16.40
CA ASP A 55 -5.09 -5.37 -16.15
C ASP A 55 -4.90 -5.62 -14.65
N GLN A 56 -5.24 -6.84 -14.22
CA GLN A 56 -5.05 -7.32 -12.85
C GLN A 56 -3.72 -8.10 -12.71
N ASN A 57 -2.83 -8.02 -13.71
CA ASN A 57 -1.54 -8.69 -13.67
C ASN A 57 -0.67 -8.09 -12.56
N VAL A 58 -0.39 -8.93 -11.55
CA VAL A 58 0.47 -8.57 -10.41
C VAL A 58 1.95 -8.85 -10.68
N ASP A 59 2.30 -9.52 -11.79
CA ASP A 59 3.68 -9.76 -12.19
C ASP A 59 4.22 -8.55 -12.96
N ASN A 60 4.50 -7.47 -12.23
CA ASN A 60 5.07 -6.26 -12.78
C ASN A 60 5.96 -5.52 -11.78
N LYS A 61 6.72 -4.54 -12.30
CA LYS A 61 7.72 -3.80 -11.51
C LYS A 61 7.12 -3.00 -10.36
N VAL A 62 5.88 -2.52 -10.49
CA VAL A 62 5.21 -1.79 -9.42
C VAL A 62 4.91 -2.70 -8.25
N HIS A 63 4.34 -3.89 -8.49
CA HIS A 63 4.10 -4.85 -7.42
C HIS A 63 5.41 -5.36 -6.80
N GLU A 64 6.45 -5.61 -7.59
CA GLU A 64 7.77 -6.00 -7.07
C GLU A 64 8.34 -4.95 -6.11
N GLU A 65 8.38 -3.69 -6.53
CA GLU A 65 8.89 -2.56 -5.73
C GLU A 65 8.04 -2.35 -4.48
N PHE A 66 6.71 -2.31 -4.63
CA PHE A 66 5.76 -2.18 -3.53
C PHE A 66 5.99 -3.27 -2.48
N ASN A 67 5.98 -4.54 -2.89
CA ASN A 67 6.05 -5.66 -1.95
C ASN A 67 7.39 -5.70 -1.21
N LYS A 68 8.49 -5.37 -1.90
CA LYS A 68 9.82 -5.28 -1.29
C LYS A 68 9.83 -4.19 -0.22
N ASN A 69 9.54 -2.95 -0.61
CA ASN A 69 9.67 -1.79 0.26
C ASN A 69 8.67 -1.83 1.43
N ALA A 70 7.42 -2.22 1.17
CA ALA A 70 6.40 -2.33 2.21
C ALA A 70 6.79 -3.36 3.27
N SER A 71 7.31 -4.53 2.88
CA SER A 71 7.70 -5.56 3.86
C SER A 71 8.81 -5.08 4.80
N GLU A 72 9.81 -4.38 4.26
CA GLU A 72 10.90 -3.81 5.06
C GLU A 72 10.41 -2.74 6.03
N LEU A 73 9.53 -1.84 5.55
CA LEU A 73 9.01 -0.75 6.36
C LEU A 73 8.02 -1.24 7.43
N ILE A 74 7.13 -2.18 7.10
CA ILE A 74 6.20 -2.76 8.06
C ILE A 74 6.98 -3.45 9.19
N ARG A 75 7.98 -4.28 8.88
CA ARG A 75 8.80 -4.95 9.90
C ARG A 75 9.54 -3.98 10.81
N LYS A 76 9.95 -2.81 10.30
CA LYS A 76 10.62 -1.77 11.09
C LYS A 76 9.67 -0.96 11.98
N ASN A 77 8.39 -0.89 11.63
CA ASN A 77 7.42 0.00 12.31
C ASN A 77 6.31 -0.76 13.05
N LYS A 78 6.18 -2.09 12.88
CA LYS A 78 5.32 -2.94 13.71
C LYS A 78 5.80 -2.84 15.16
N GLN A 79 4.90 -2.54 16.08
CA GLN A 79 5.19 -2.29 17.50
C GLN A 79 4.77 -3.48 18.39
N SER A 80 3.80 -4.28 17.95
CA SER A 80 3.26 -5.39 18.73
C SER A 80 2.77 -6.52 17.84
N GLU A 81 2.73 -7.75 18.37
CA GLU A 81 2.08 -8.89 17.71
C GLU A 81 0.57 -8.71 17.50
N ASN A 82 -0.05 -7.78 18.24
CA ASN A 82 -1.47 -7.45 18.07
C ASN A 82 -1.73 -6.44 16.94
N ASP A 83 -0.68 -5.94 16.27
CA ASP A 83 -0.84 -5.02 15.15
C ASP A 83 -1.42 -5.75 13.92
N LEU A 84 -2.38 -5.11 13.28
CA LEU A 84 -3.06 -5.64 12.10
C LEU A 84 -2.44 -5.07 10.83
N VAL A 85 -2.08 -5.96 9.90
CA VAL A 85 -1.64 -5.59 8.55
C VAL A 85 -2.72 -5.96 7.55
N LEU A 86 -3.31 -4.96 6.89
CA LEU A 86 -4.43 -5.15 5.96
C LEU A 86 -3.99 -4.96 4.51
N ALA A 87 -3.99 -6.06 3.76
CA ALA A 87 -3.64 -6.09 2.35
C ALA A 87 -4.87 -5.83 1.44
N PHE A 88 -5.19 -4.56 1.18
CA PHE A 88 -6.38 -4.19 0.39
C PHE A 88 -6.39 -4.66 -1.08
N TRP A 89 -5.23 -5.01 -1.65
CA TRP A 89 -5.11 -5.58 -3.00
C TRP A 89 -5.07 -7.12 -3.01
N GLY A 90 -5.26 -7.77 -1.86
CA GLY A 90 -5.27 -9.23 -1.76
C GLY A 90 -3.97 -9.86 -2.26
N PHE A 91 -4.08 -10.76 -3.25
CA PHE A 91 -2.96 -11.56 -3.74
C PHE A 91 -1.76 -10.72 -4.24
N GLY A 92 -1.99 -9.53 -4.78
CA GLY A 92 -0.87 -8.67 -5.21
C GLY A 92 -0.01 -8.12 -4.07
N HIS A 93 -0.37 -8.36 -2.80
CA HIS A 93 0.46 -8.09 -1.63
C HIS A 93 1.01 -9.37 -0.95
N ALA A 94 0.76 -10.56 -1.49
CA ALA A 94 1.14 -11.83 -0.85
C ALA A 94 2.65 -11.92 -0.59
N ALA A 95 3.47 -11.45 -1.55
CA ALA A 95 4.93 -11.45 -1.41
C ALA A 95 5.43 -10.54 -0.28
N CYS A 96 4.71 -9.47 0.05
CA CYS A 96 4.96 -8.64 1.22
C CYS A 96 4.56 -9.38 2.50
N CYS A 97 3.31 -9.84 2.57
CA CYS A 97 2.73 -10.43 3.77
C CYS A 97 3.46 -11.70 4.22
N ASN A 98 3.91 -12.55 3.29
CA ASN A 98 4.66 -13.78 3.62
C ASN A 98 6.04 -13.51 4.26
N LYS A 99 6.50 -12.26 4.31
CA LYS A 99 7.78 -11.86 4.92
C LYS A 99 7.61 -11.21 6.30
N LEU A 100 6.37 -10.94 6.73
CA LEU A 100 6.06 -10.28 8.00
C LEU A 100 6.04 -11.28 9.15
#